data_AF-A0A318K6K4-F1
#
_entry.id   AF-A0A318K6K4-F1
#
_cell.length_a   1.000
_cell.length_b   1.000
_cell.length_c   1.000
_cell.angle_alpha   90.00
_cell.angle_beta   90.00
_cell.angle_gamma   90.00
#
_symmetry.space_group_name_H-M   'P 1'
#
loop_
_entity.id
_entity.type
_entity.pdbx_description
1 polymer ?
#
loop_
_entity_poly.entity_id
_entity_poly.type
_entity_poly.pdbx_seq_one_letter_code
_entity_poly.pdbx_strand_id
1 'polypeptide(L)'
;MNVSDLIQAGLVDLKGQEAISTSDQLDTDYLRGFLRSAGNIRRNTSITGTHRMDLRGAQLPQMDIEQQRLYGAVFRGLDEFERGIKEIAKIADQAARLAYDGLTNGALAPDTTLEGGK
;
A
#
# COMPACT_ATOMS: atom_id res chain seq x y z
N MET A 1 -21.54 7.24 1.75
CA MET A 1 -21.11 8.63 1.48
C MET A 1 -20.18 8.63 0.28
N ASN A 2 -20.33 9.57 -0.65
CA ASN A 2 -19.50 9.64 -1.86
C ASN A 2 -18.27 10.54 -1.61
N VAL A 3 -17.09 10.12 -2.09
CA VAL A 3 -15.86 10.91 -1.96
C VAL A 3 -15.94 12.23 -2.74
N SER A 4 -16.67 12.29 -3.85
CA SER A 4 -16.93 13.54 -4.58
C SER A 4 -17.63 14.59 -3.71
N ASP A 5 -18.62 14.15 -2.92
CA ASP A 5 -19.37 15.05 -2.02
C ASP A 5 -18.46 15.58 -0.91
N LEU A 6 -17.54 14.74 -0.41
CA LEU A 6 -16.57 15.12 0.62
C LEU A 6 -15.54 16.15 0.12
N ILE A 7 -15.12 16.04 -1.14
CA ILE A 7 -14.25 17.03 -1.78
C ILE A 7 -15.01 18.35 -1.94
N GLN A 8 -16.25 18.29 -2.41
CA GLN A 8 -17.08 19.49 -2.57
C GLN A 8 -17.40 20.18 -1.24
N ALA A 9 -17.58 19.40 -0.17
CA ALA A 9 -17.74 19.89 1.20
C ALA A 9 -16.44 20.42 1.83
N GLY A 10 -15.30 20.31 1.12
CA GLY A 10 -14.00 20.77 1.61
C GLY A 10 -13.44 19.93 2.77
N LEU A 11 -13.95 18.71 2.97
CA LEU A 11 -13.51 17.77 4.02
C LEU A 11 -12.37 16.85 3.58
N VAL A 12 -12.10 16.81 2.27
CA VAL A 12 -11.04 15.99 1.65
C VAL A 12 -10.29 16.83 0.62
N ASP A 13 -8.97 16.81 0.71
CA ASP A 13 -8.05 17.31 -0.30
C ASP A 13 -7.39 16.14 -1.05
N LEU A 14 -7.21 16.31 -2.35
CA LEU A 14 -6.52 15.34 -3.20
C LEU A 14 -5.11 15.87 -3.51
N LYS A 15 -4.11 15.34 -2.82
CA LYS A 15 -2.69 15.61 -3.10
C LYS A 15 -2.14 14.52 -4.02
N GLY A 16 -2.23 14.76 -5.32
CA GLY A 16 -1.83 13.79 -6.34
C GLY A 16 -2.75 12.56 -6.36
N GLN A 17 -2.25 11.42 -5.87
CA GLN A 17 -3.04 10.18 -5.73
C GLN A 17 -3.45 9.90 -4.28
N GLU A 18 -3.15 10.80 -3.34
CA GLU A 18 -3.54 10.66 -1.95
C GLU A 18 -4.75 11.52 -1.61
N ALA A 19 -5.73 10.91 -0.94
CA ALA A 19 -6.82 11.64 -0.31
C ALA A 19 -6.48 11.85 1.17
N ILE A 20 -6.59 13.10 1.62
CA ILE A 20 -6.27 13.53 2.99
C ILE A 20 -7.48 14.28 3.53
N SER A 21 -7.89 13.99 4.77
CA SER A 21 -8.90 14.83 5.41
C SER A 21 -8.32 16.19 5.79
N THR A 22 -9.09 17.24 5.57
CA THR A 22 -8.77 18.62 5.94
C THR A 22 -9.28 18.99 7.33
N SER A 23 -10.00 18.09 8.02
CA SER A 23 -10.60 18.34 9.34
C SER A 23 -10.49 17.13 10.27
N ASP A 24 -10.93 17.29 11.51
CA ASP A 24 -11.01 16.24 12.52
C ASP A 24 -12.31 15.42 12.46
N GLN A 25 -13.20 15.75 11.52
CA GLN A 25 -14.51 15.11 11.34
C GLN A 25 -14.46 13.88 10.44
N LEU A 26 -13.32 13.63 9.79
CA LEU A 26 -13.10 12.48 8.92
C LEU A 26 -11.69 11.94 9.15
N ASP A 27 -11.59 10.66 9.51
CA ASP A 27 -10.28 10.04 9.69
C ASP A 27 -9.60 9.81 8.32
N THR A 28 -8.33 10.23 8.21
CA THR A 28 -7.58 10.14 6.95
C THR A 28 -7.20 8.70 6.59
N ASP A 29 -6.86 7.88 7.58
CA ASP A 29 -6.44 6.50 7.34
C ASP A 29 -7.64 5.59 7.06
N TYR A 30 -8.80 5.91 7.63
CA TYR A 30 -10.11 5.37 7.25
C TYR A 30 -10.39 5.63 5.76
N LEU A 31 -10.34 6.90 5.34
CA LEU A 31 -10.55 7.30 3.96
C LEU A 31 -9.61 6.55 3.01
N ARG A 32 -8.30 6.56 3.30
CA ARG A 32 -7.26 5.89 2.50
C ARG A 32 -7.48 4.39 2.41
N GLY A 33 -7.82 3.74 3.51
CA GLY A 33 -8.07 2.30 3.56
C GLY A 33 -9.22 1.87 2.65
N PHE A 34 -10.36 2.58 2.71
CA PHE A 34 -11.50 2.28 1.85
C PHE A 34 -11.25 2.62 0.38
N LEU A 35 -10.52 3.70 0.07
CA LEU A 35 -10.11 4.03 -1.30
C LEU A 35 -9.20 2.96 -1.92
N ARG A 36 -8.34 2.32 -1.11
CA ARG A 36 -7.45 1.22 -1.54
C ARG A 36 -8.13 -0.15 -1.62
N SER A 37 -9.35 -0.30 -1.11
CA SER A 37 -10.02 -1.61 -1.12
C SER A 37 -10.33 -2.11 -2.54
N ALA A 38 -10.22 -3.42 -2.77
CA ALA A 38 -10.43 -4.04 -4.08
C ALA A 38 -11.82 -3.74 -4.69
N GLY A 39 -12.84 -3.47 -3.86
CA GLY A 39 -14.18 -3.07 -4.30
C GLY A 39 -14.28 -1.65 -4.89
N ASN A 40 -13.34 -0.76 -4.52
CA ASN A 40 -13.17 0.56 -5.13
C ASN A 40 -12.14 0.53 -6.27
N ILE A 41 -11.12 -0.34 -6.21
CA ILE A 41 -10.18 -0.54 -7.31
C ILE A 41 -10.86 -1.13 -8.56
N ARG A 42 -11.72 -2.15 -8.41
CA ARG A 42 -12.44 -2.79 -9.54
C ARG A 42 -13.47 -1.88 -10.22
N ARG A 43 -14.04 -0.91 -9.50
CA ARG A 43 -14.95 0.10 -10.08
C ARG A 43 -14.20 1.24 -10.80
N ASN A 44 -12.89 1.37 -10.57
CA ASN A 44 -12.07 2.47 -11.04
C ASN A 44 -11.13 2.12 -12.20
N THR A 45 -11.11 0.86 -12.66
CA THR A 45 -10.36 0.48 -13.86
C THR A 45 -11.24 0.68 -15.09
N SER A 46 -11.09 1.84 -15.74
CA SER A 46 -11.53 2.02 -17.13
C SER A 46 -10.80 1.02 -18.03
N ILE A 47 -11.54 0.36 -18.93
CA ILE A 47 -11.09 -0.63 -19.93
C ILE A 47 -10.08 -0.04 -20.95
N THR A 48 -9.78 1.25 -20.91
CA THR A 48 -8.89 1.92 -21.86
C THR A 48 -7.63 2.49 -21.19
N GLY A 49 -6.67 1.60 -20.91
CA GLY A 49 -5.22 1.86 -21.03
C GLY A 49 -4.56 2.96 -20.17
N THR A 50 -5.27 3.65 -19.29
CA THR A 50 -4.68 4.61 -18.35
C THR A 50 -5.27 4.39 -16.97
N HIS A 51 -4.45 3.92 -16.03
CA HIS A 51 -4.78 3.75 -14.63
C HIS A 51 -4.99 5.11 -13.94
N ARG A 52 -6.02 5.86 -14.34
CA ARG A 52 -6.55 6.96 -13.54
C ARG A 52 -7.48 6.35 -12.52
N MET A 53 -6.96 6.14 -11.32
CA MET A 53 -7.76 5.75 -10.16
C MET A 53 -8.86 6.80 -9.97
N ASP A 54 -10.10 6.49 -10.36
CA ASP A 54 -11.24 7.39 -10.21
C ASP A 54 -11.68 7.46 -8.74
N LEU A 55 -10.84 8.05 -7.89
CA LEU A 55 -11.06 8.18 -6.44
C LEU A 55 -12.39 8.88 -6.12
N ARG A 56 -12.97 9.61 -7.09
CA ARG A 56 -14.22 10.34 -6.96
C ARG A 56 -15.45 9.44 -6.95
N GLY A 57 -15.40 8.24 -7.53
CA GLY A 57 -16.51 7.28 -7.56
C GLY A 57 -16.59 6.34 -6.34
N ALA A 58 -15.62 6.42 -5.43
CA ALA A 58 -15.54 5.54 -4.28
C ALA A 58 -16.65 5.82 -3.25
N GLN A 59 -17.20 4.74 -2.69
CA GLN A 59 -18.19 4.82 -1.61
C GLN A 59 -17.54 4.50 -0.27
N LEU A 60 -17.81 5.35 0.72
CA LEU A 60 -17.45 5.19 2.12
C LEU A 60 -18.68 4.79 2.94
N PRO A 61 -18.56 3.81 3.85
CA PRO A 61 -19.57 3.61 4.89
C PRO A 61 -19.82 4.90 5.68
N GLN A 62 -21.05 5.11 6.15
CA GLN A 62 -21.34 6.18 7.10
C GLN A 62 -21.11 5.65 8.50
N MET A 63 -20.15 6.24 9.21
CA MET A 63 -19.73 5.87 10.56
C MET A 63 -19.44 7.15 11.34
N ASP A 64 -19.66 7.12 12.66
CA ASP A 64 -19.20 8.20 13.53
C ASP A 64 -17.66 8.28 13.55
N ILE A 65 -17.13 9.37 14.08
CA ILE A 65 -15.68 9.64 14.07
C ILE A 65 -14.89 8.61 14.90
N GLU A 66 -15.46 8.09 15.98
CA GLU A 66 -14.76 7.11 16.82
C GLU A 66 -14.62 5.76 16.11
N GLN A 67 -15.68 5.30 15.44
CA GLN A 67 -15.63 4.10 14.63
C GLN A 67 -14.70 4.27 13.43
N GLN A 68 -14.70 5.46 12.79
CA GLN A 68 -13.74 5.76 11.73
C GLN A 68 -12.30 5.64 12.21
N ARG A 69 -11.96 6.22 13.38
CA ARG A 69 -10.60 6.15 13.96
C ARG A 69 -10.17 4.72 14.27
N LEU A 70 -11.08 3.86 14.74
CA LEU A 70 -10.78 2.44 14.96
C LEU A 70 -10.39 1.74 13.66
N TYR A 71 -11.17 1.93 12.59
CA TYR A 71 -10.83 1.41 11.27
C TYR A 71 -9.55 2.03 10.71
N GLY A 72 -9.36 3.34 10.87
CA GLY A 72 -8.17 4.06 10.44
C GLY A 72 -6.90 3.51 11.06
N ALA A 73 -6.92 3.23 12.37
CA ALA A 73 -5.79 2.59 13.06
C ALA A 73 -5.42 1.22 12.47
N VAL A 74 -6.42 0.40 12.12
CA VAL A 74 -6.20 -0.91 11.48
C VAL A 74 -5.64 -0.74 10.07
N PHE A 75 -6.18 0.17 9.27
CA PHE A 75 -5.67 0.43 7.92
C PHE A 75 -4.24 0.98 7.94
N ARG A 76 -3.92 1.86 8.88
CA ARG A 76 -2.54 2.34 9.08
C ARG A 76 -1.59 1.19 9.40
N GLY A 77 -1.98 0.29 10.30
CA GLY A 77 -1.17 -0.90 10.63
C GLY A 77 -0.95 -1.82 9.41
N LEU A 78 -1.98 -2.01 8.58
CA LEU A 78 -1.84 -2.77 7.33
C LEU A 78 -0.89 -2.09 6.34
N ASP A 79 -0.99 -0.77 6.17
CA ASP A 79 -0.11 -0.03 5.27
C ASP A 79 1.35 -0.04 5.75
N GLU A 80 1.59 0.09 7.05
CA GLU A 80 2.92 -0.08 7.66
C GLU A 80 3.49 -1.48 7.40
N PHE A 81 2.67 -2.52 7.58
CA PHE A 81 3.05 -3.90 7.29
C PHE A 81 3.43 -4.09 5.82
N GLU A 82 2.61 -3.60 4.88
CA GLU A 82 2.89 -3.69 3.44
C GLU A 82 4.19 -2.96 3.06
N ARG A 83 4.46 -1.78 3.64
CA ARG A 83 5.73 -1.06 3.43
C ARG A 83 6.90 -1.90 3.95
N GLY A 84 6.77 -2.52 5.11
CA GLY A 84 7.79 -3.41 5.68
C GLY A 84 8.12 -4.59 4.75
N ILE A 85 7.10 -5.26 4.20
CA ILE A 85 7.32 -6.36 3.26
C ILE A 85 8.04 -5.91 1.98
N LYS A 86 7.70 -4.73 1.45
CA LYS A 86 8.38 -4.18 0.26
C LYS A 86 9.86 -3.92 0.53
N GLU A 87 10.21 -3.37 1.69
CA GLU A 87 11.61 -3.15 2.06
C GLU A 87 12.34 -4.49 2.26
N ILE A 88 11.72 -5.48 2.91
CA ILE A 88 12.31 -6.83 3.03
C ILE A 88 12.58 -7.42 1.65
N ALA A 89 11.63 -7.34 0.72
CA ALA A 89 11.80 -7.87 -0.63
C ALA A 89 12.95 -7.17 -1.39
N LYS A 90 13.07 -5.84 -1.25
CA LYS A 90 14.17 -5.07 -1.83
C LYS A 90 15.52 -5.51 -1.27
N ILE A 91 15.63 -5.67 0.05
CA ILE A 91 16.85 -6.13 0.70
C ILE A 91 17.19 -7.56 0.25
N ALA A 92 16.21 -8.44 0.17
CA ALA A 92 16.40 -9.82 -0.29
C ALA A 92 16.91 -9.88 -1.73
N ASP A 93 16.35 -9.07 -2.64
CA ASP A 93 16.84 -8.96 -4.03
C ASP A 93 18.29 -8.44 -4.08
N GLN A 94 18.62 -7.43 -3.27
CA GLN A 94 20.01 -6.94 -3.16
C GLN A 94 20.96 -8.01 -2.62
N ALA A 95 20.55 -8.74 -1.57
CA ALA A 95 21.35 -9.81 -0.99
C ALA A 95 21.60 -10.95 -1.99
N ALA A 96 20.56 -11.35 -2.74
CA ALA A 96 20.70 -12.36 -3.78
C ALA A 96 21.68 -11.93 -4.88
N ARG A 97 21.57 -10.68 -5.36
CA ARG A 97 22.51 -10.13 -6.35
C ARG A 97 23.95 -10.12 -5.85
N LEU A 98 24.18 -9.67 -4.61
CA LEU A 98 25.50 -9.69 -4.00
C LEU A 98 26.05 -11.12 -3.87
N ALA A 99 25.21 -12.10 -3.57
CA ALA A 99 25.61 -13.50 -3.53
C ALA A 99 26.00 -14.01 -4.92
N TYR A 100 25.23 -13.71 -5.97
CA TYR A 100 25.58 -14.05 -7.35
C TYR A 100 26.88 -13.39 -7.79
N ASP A 101 27.05 -12.11 -7.51
CA ASP A 101 28.27 -11.37 -7.83
C ASP A 101 29.47 -11.99 -7.10
N GLY A 102 29.33 -12.27 -5.80
CA GLY A 102 30.36 -12.92 -5.01
C GLY A 102 30.76 -14.30 -5.53
N LEU A 103 29.80 -15.12 -5.95
CA LEU A 103 30.06 -16.43 -6.53
C LEU A 103 30.74 -16.34 -7.91
N THR A 104 30.38 -15.34 -8.72
CA THR A 104 30.94 -15.19 -10.07
C THR A 104 32.29 -14.49 -10.11
N ASN A 105 32.59 -13.64 -9.11
CA ASN A 105 33.87 -12.93 -8.99
C ASN A 105 34.88 -13.63 -8.06
N GLY A 106 34.49 -14.73 -7.41
CA GLY A 106 35.34 -15.53 -6.52
C GLY A 106 35.46 -15.01 -5.10
N ALA A 107 34.72 -13.97 -4.70
CA ALA A 107 34.65 -13.51 -3.31
C ALA A 107 33.85 -14.47 -2.41
N LEU A 108 32.93 -15.25 -2.99
CA LEU A 108 32.26 -16.38 -2.36
C LEU A 108 32.64 -17.67 -3.11
N ALA A 109 32.86 -18.74 -2.35
CA ALA A 109 33.07 -20.08 -2.90
C ALA A 109 31.99 -21.02 -2.35
N PRO A 110 31.50 -21.97 -3.15
CA PRO A 110 30.63 -23.01 -2.63
C PRO A 110 31.38 -23.81 -1.56
N ASP A 111 30.73 -24.05 -0.42
CA ASP A 111 31.32 -24.89 0.61
C ASP A 111 31.34 -26.32 0.11
N THR A 112 32.54 -26.89 -0.07
CA THR A 112 32.71 -28.21 -0.67
C THR A 112 32.58 -29.35 0.36
N THR A 113 32.32 -29.01 1.62
CA THR A 113 32.02 -29.97 2.70
C THR A 113 30.55 -30.38 2.76
N LEU A 114 29.92 -30.63 1.60
CA LEU A 114 28.89 -31.65 1.56
C LEU A 114 29.63 -32.99 1.65
N GLU A 115 29.47 -33.65 2.80
CA GLU A 115 30.08 -34.94 3.13
C GLU A 115 30.01 -35.92 1.95
N GLY A 116 31.14 -36.06 1.25
CA GLY A 116 31.54 -37.32 0.63
C GLY A 116 31.89 -38.31 1.72
N GLY A 117 30.88 -38.72 2.49
CA GLY A 117 30.93 -39.88 3.37
C GLY A 117 30.57 -41.12 2.56
N LYS A 118 31.61 -41.91 2.28
CA LYS A 118 31.62 -43.22 1.62
C LYS A 118 30.40 -44.11 1.82
#